data_AF-A0A9X1KPC9-F1
#
_entry.id   AF-A0A9X1KPC9-F1
#
_cell.length_a   1.000
_cell.length_b   1.000
_cell.length_c   1.000
_cell.angle_alpha   90.00
_cell.angle_beta   90.00
_cell.angle_gamma   90.00
#
_symmetry.space_group_name_H-M   'P 1'
#
loop_
_entity.id
_entity.type
_entity.pdbx_description
1 polymer ?
#
loop_
_entity_poly.entity_id
_entity_poly.type
_entity_poly.pdbx_seq_one_letter_code
_entity_poly.pdbx_strand_id
1 'polypeptide(L)'
;MKQDIDYFIGMSTEDLHQRFMQKLYSKTEFIQYNDPDDFFDPEQEYGNHITQCIAEERNFIRELIRTASEEAGTVLTEKQIEEMVQQKREEINQLKGSSIEDYIEKVSVKYIEPEPECDQRFIFYRWFCRLWKYIRSLFNS
;
A
#
# COMPACT_ATOMS: atom_id res chain seq x y z
N MET A 1 31.77 -4.50 31.14
CA MET A 1 30.49 -3.79 30.95
C MET A 1 29.87 -4.35 29.68
N LYS A 2 28.71 -5.03 29.74
CA LYS A 2 27.99 -5.37 28.50
C LYS A 2 27.43 -4.05 27.97
N GLN A 3 27.89 -3.63 26.80
CA GLN A 3 27.27 -2.54 26.08
C GLN A 3 25.88 -3.05 25.67
N ASP A 4 24.83 -2.33 26.07
CA ASP A 4 23.49 -2.63 25.60
C ASP A 4 23.45 -2.27 24.11
N ILE A 5 23.10 -3.24 23.26
CA ILE A 5 23.09 -3.05 21.80
C ILE A 5 21.76 -2.41 21.45
N ASP A 6 21.81 -1.24 20.80
CA ASP A 6 20.62 -0.60 20.27
C ASP A 6 20.22 -1.25 18.95
N TYR A 7 19.34 -2.25 19.05
CA TYR A 7 18.82 -2.99 17.90
C TYR A 7 17.82 -2.22 17.03
N PHE A 8 17.45 -1.00 17.42
CA PHE A 8 16.48 -0.17 16.69
C PHE A 8 17.11 1.12 16.15
N ILE A 9 18.44 1.26 16.24
CA ILE A 9 19.22 2.35 15.63
C ILE A 9 18.65 3.73 16.01
N GLY A 10 18.34 3.92 17.29
CA GLY A 10 17.81 5.15 17.86
C GLY A 10 16.33 5.41 17.58
N MET A 11 15.63 4.54 16.84
CA MET A 11 14.19 4.72 16.57
C MET A 11 13.34 4.38 17.79
N SER A 12 12.50 5.31 18.20
CA SER A 12 11.51 5.06 19.25
C SER A 12 10.31 4.26 18.73
N THR A 13 9.51 3.72 19.65
CA THR A 13 8.24 3.07 19.30
C THR A 13 7.28 4.05 18.61
N GLU A 14 7.28 5.32 19.01
CA GLU A 14 6.53 6.40 18.37
C GLU A 14 7.02 6.67 16.95
N ASP A 15 8.34 6.67 16.69
CA ASP A 15 8.88 6.88 15.34
C ASP A 15 8.41 5.77 14.38
N LEU A 16 8.48 4.52 14.83
CA LEU A 16 8.00 3.35 14.08
C LEU A 16 6.48 3.42 13.87
N HIS A 17 5.73 3.83 14.89
CA HIS A 17 4.29 4.05 14.78
C HIS A 17 3.96 5.14 13.75
N GLN A 18 4.62 6.30 13.79
CA GLN A 18 4.41 7.40 12.84
C GLN A 18 4.75 6.99 11.41
N ARG A 19 5.84 6.24 11.22
CA ARG A 19 6.20 5.68 9.91
C ARG A 19 5.11 4.76 9.37
N PHE A 20 4.58 3.86 10.19
CA PHE A 20 3.46 3.00 9.81
C PHE A 20 2.24 3.83 9.42
N MET A 21 1.89 4.85 10.20
CA MET A 21 0.73 5.72 9.92
C MET A 21 0.90 6.49 8.62
N GLN A 22 2.09 7.04 8.35
CA GLN A 22 2.38 7.71 7.07
C GLN A 22 2.16 6.78 5.87
N LYS A 23 2.57 5.51 5.97
CA LYS A 23 2.34 4.52 4.93
C LYS A 23 0.88 4.15 4.79
N LEU A 24 0.21 3.88 5.91
CA LEU A 24 -1.21 3.52 5.94
C LEU A 24 -2.06 4.61 5.27
N TYR A 25 -1.82 5.87 5.63
CA TYR A 25 -2.53 7.04 5.11
C TYR A 25 -2.05 7.56 3.76
N SER A 26 -1.03 6.92 3.15
CA SER A 26 -0.57 7.30 1.80
C SER A 26 -1.60 7.00 0.70
N LYS A 27 -2.56 6.12 0.99
CA LYS A 27 -3.65 5.76 0.09
C LYS A 27 -4.96 5.68 0.88
N THR A 28 -5.83 6.68 0.72
CA THR A 28 -7.17 6.71 1.34
C THR A 28 -8.29 6.79 0.31
N GLU A 29 -7.96 6.88 -0.98
CA GLU A 29 -8.92 6.89 -2.07
C GLU A 29 -8.82 5.59 -2.87
N PHE A 30 -9.96 4.94 -3.08
CA PHE A 30 -10.09 3.71 -3.86
C PHE A 30 -11.14 3.94 -4.94
N ILE A 31 -10.93 3.38 -6.13
CA ILE A 31 -11.80 3.59 -7.28
C ILE A 31 -12.50 2.28 -7.61
N GLN A 32 -13.82 2.31 -7.74
CA GLN A 32 -14.62 1.20 -8.22
C GLN A 32 -15.24 1.58 -9.57
N TYR A 33 -14.94 0.81 -10.61
CA TYR A 33 -15.63 0.93 -11.89
C TYR A 33 -16.92 0.11 -11.83
N ASN A 34 -18.05 0.71 -12.23
CA ASN A 34 -19.34 0.01 -12.31
C ASN A 34 -19.45 -0.81 -13.61
N ASP A 35 -18.40 -1.54 -13.98
CA ASP A 35 -18.40 -2.47 -15.11
C ASP A 35 -18.65 -3.90 -14.58
N PRO A 36 -19.65 -4.64 -15.10
CA PRO A 36 -19.90 -6.03 -14.69
C PRO A 36 -18.71 -6.98 -14.93
N ASP A 37 -17.81 -6.67 -15.87
CA ASP A 37 -16.62 -7.49 -16.15
C ASP A 37 -15.41 -7.12 -15.25
N ASP A 38 -15.48 -6.00 -14.52
CA ASP A 38 -14.40 -5.46 -13.68
C ASP A 38 -14.91 -5.11 -12.27
N PHE A 39 -15.74 -6.02 -11.71
CA PHE A 39 -16.31 -5.87 -10.37
C PHE A 39 -15.20 -5.87 -9.31
N PHE A 40 -14.88 -4.69 -8.83
CA PHE A 40 -13.89 -4.41 -7.80
C PHE A 40 -14.59 -4.27 -6.44
N ASP A 41 -14.12 -5.01 -5.42
CA ASP A 41 -14.58 -4.84 -4.03
C ASP A 41 -13.62 -3.90 -3.28
N PRO A 42 -14.01 -2.63 -3.02
CA PRO A 42 -13.18 -1.69 -2.29
C PRO A 42 -12.74 -2.21 -0.92
N GLU A 43 -13.56 -3.06 -0.28
CA GLU A 43 -13.25 -3.64 1.03
C GLU A 43 -12.06 -4.58 0.98
N GLN A 44 -12.00 -5.42 -0.06
CA GLN A 44 -10.86 -6.27 -0.32
C GLN A 44 -9.59 -5.44 -0.55
N GLU A 45 -9.71 -4.29 -1.18
CA GLU A 45 -8.58 -3.51 -1.67
C GLU A 45 -7.93 -2.61 -0.61
N TYR A 46 -8.72 -1.94 0.21
CA TYR A 46 -8.15 -1.32 1.40
C TYR A 46 -7.67 -2.38 2.39
N GLY A 47 -8.30 -3.56 2.45
CA GLY A 47 -7.82 -4.70 3.23
C GLY A 47 -6.44 -5.20 2.78
N ASN A 48 -6.22 -5.31 1.47
CA ASN A 48 -4.93 -5.64 0.88
C ASN A 48 -3.87 -4.59 1.22
N HIS A 49 -4.21 -3.30 1.11
CA HIS A 49 -3.32 -2.19 1.46
C HIS A 49 -2.91 -2.22 2.95
N ILE A 50 -3.86 -2.44 3.86
CA ILE A 50 -3.58 -2.59 5.31
C ILE A 50 -2.62 -3.76 5.54
N THR A 51 -2.89 -4.91 4.93
CA THR A 51 -2.07 -6.12 5.06
C THR A 51 -0.65 -5.89 4.55
N GLN A 52 -0.50 -5.22 3.41
CA GLN A 52 0.79 -4.84 2.86
C GLN A 52 1.55 -3.90 3.80
N CYS A 53 0.91 -2.86 4.32
CA CYS A 53 1.52 -1.93 5.27
C CYS A 53 2.02 -2.66 6.53
N ILE A 54 1.27 -3.63 7.05
CA ILE A 54 1.67 -4.44 8.20
C ILE A 54 2.89 -5.30 7.88
N ALA A 55 2.93 -5.93 6.70
CA ALA A 55 4.05 -6.75 6.26
C ALA A 55 5.32 -5.92 6.05
N GLU A 56 5.20 -4.74 5.44
CA GLU A 56 6.30 -3.81 5.24
C GLU A 56 6.88 -3.27 6.55
N GLU A 57 6.02 -3.00 7.54
CA GLU A 57 6.46 -2.59 8.88
C GLU A 57 7.24 -3.71 9.57
N ARG A 58 6.73 -4.94 9.53
CA ARG A 58 7.42 -6.11 10.06
C ARG A 58 8.80 -6.31 9.42
N ASN A 59 8.86 -6.19 8.10
CA ASN A 59 10.11 -6.33 7.37
C ASN A 59 11.09 -5.22 7.72
N PHE A 60 10.62 -3.98 7.88
CA PHE A 60 11.47 -2.86 8.27
C PHE A 60 12.10 -3.07 9.66
N ILE A 61 11.31 -3.47 10.66
CA ILE A 61 11.82 -3.77 12.00
C ILE A 61 12.84 -4.92 11.95
N ARG A 62 12.57 -5.96 11.14
CA ARG A 62 13.51 -7.08 10.96
C ARG A 62 14.86 -6.59 10.40
N GLU A 63 14.83 -5.73 9.40
CA GLU A 63 16.04 -5.19 8.78
C GLU A 63 16.81 -4.28 9.74
N LEU A 64 16.14 -3.46 10.56
CA LEU A 64 16.81 -2.68 11.62
C LEU A 64 17.62 -3.57 12.57
N ILE A 65 17.00 -4.65 13.05
CA ILE A 65 17.65 -5.60 13.97
C ILE A 65 18.84 -6.28 13.30
N ARG A 66 18.70 -6.68 12.03
CA ARG A 66 19.80 -7.30 11.25
C ARG A 66 20.96 -6.34 11.08
N THR A 67 20.70 -5.13 10.61
CA THR A 67 21.73 -4.09 10.43
C THR A 67 22.43 -3.79 11.74
N ALA A 68 21.69 -3.54 12.83
CA ALA A 68 22.28 -3.27 14.14
C ALA A 68 23.11 -4.45 14.67
N SER A 69 22.65 -5.69 14.46
CA SER A 69 23.39 -6.89 14.85
C SER A 69 24.69 -7.04 14.06
N GLU A 70 24.65 -6.80 12.75
CA GLU A 70 25.83 -6.83 11.87
C GLU A 70 26.86 -5.76 12.28
N GLU A 71 26.41 -4.53 12.53
CA GLU A 71 27.27 -3.43 12.98
C GLU A 71 27.90 -3.68 14.35
N ALA A 72 27.16 -4.33 15.26
CA ALA A 72 27.65 -4.73 16.58
C ALA A 72 28.56 -5.97 16.54
N GLY A 73 28.69 -6.64 15.38
CA GLY A 73 29.42 -7.90 15.26
C GLY A 73 28.77 -9.08 16.00
N THR A 74 27.47 -8.99 16.28
CA THR A 74 26.70 -10.07 16.91
C THR A 74 25.99 -10.93 15.87
N VAL A 75 25.86 -12.23 16.15
CA VAL A 75 25.10 -13.15 15.31
C VAL A 75 23.82 -13.53 16.05
N LEU A 76 22.70 -12.97 15.62
CA LEU A 76 21.37 -13.37 16.06
C LEU A 76 20.85 -14.52 15.21
N THR A 77 20.17 -15.46 15.85
CA THR A 77 19.40 -16.48 15.13
C THR A 77 18.10 -15.88 14.59
N GLU A 78 17.57 -16.44 13.51
CA GLU A 78 16.28 -16.00 12.95
C GLU A 78 15.16 -16.03 14.01
N LYS A 79 15.18 -17.02 14.92
CA LYS A 79 14.22 -17.09 16.03
C LYS A 79 14.33 -15.89 16.97
N GLN A 80 15.54 -15.47 17.33
CA GLN A 80 15.73 -14.30 18.20
C GLN A 80 15.27 -13.01 17.50
N ILE A 81 15.58 -12.88 16.21
CA ILE A 81 15.12 -11.74 15.42
C ILE A 81 13.58 -11.69 15.39
N GLU A 82 12.92 -12.82 15.13
CA GLU A 82 11.45 -12.88 15.12
C GLU A 82 10.82 -12.58 16.49
N GLU A 83 11.43 -13.05 17.59
CA GLU A 83 11.00 -12.71 18.95
C GLU A 83 11.08 -11.20 19.21
N MET A 84 12.20 -10.57 18.82
CA MET A 84 12.40 -9.12 18.97
C MET A 84 11.45 -8.30 18.09
N VAL A 85 11.24 -8.73 16.84
CA VAL A 85 10.26 -8.11 15.93
C VAL A 85 8.88 -8.19 16.53
N GLN A 86 8.49 -9.36 17.04
CA GLN A 86 7.16 -9.56 17.63
C GLN A 86 6.96 -8.69 18.87
N GLN A 87 7.94 -8.67 19.77
CA GLN A 87 7.89 -7.82 20.97
C GLN A 87 7.76 -6.33 20.60
N LYS A 88 8.57 -5.84 19.66
CA LYS A 88 8.48 -4.44 19.23
C LYS A 88 7.13 -4.13 18.59
N ARG A 89 6.56 -5.05 17.81
CA ARG A 89 5.22 -4.88 17.23
C ARG A 89 4.13 -4.83 18.28
N GLU A 90 4.25 -5.59 19.37
CA GLU A 90 3.32 -5.52 20.49
C GLU A 90 3.38 -4.16 21.18
N GLU A 91 4.57 -3.61 21.40
CA GLU A 91 4.76 -2.25 21.92
C GLU A 91 4.13 -1.20 20.99
N ILE A 92 4.36 -1.30 19.68
CA ILE A 92 3.75 -0.41 18.68
C ILE A 92 2.22 -0.55 18.68
N ASN A 93 1.70 -1.77 18.80
CA ASN A 93 0.26 -2.03 18.77
C ASN A 93 -0.46 -1.43 20.00
N GLN A 94 0.21 -1.34 21.15
CA GLN A 94 -0.31 -0.63 22.32
C GLN A 94 -0.52 0.87 22.03
N LEU A 95 0.33 1.47 21.19
CA LEU A 95 0.15 2.86 20.73
C LEU A 95 -0.89 2.99 19.62
N LYS A 96 -1.06 1.96 18.79
CA LYS A 96 -1.95 2.01 17.61
C LYS A 96 -3.42 2.21 17.98
N GLY A 97 -3.91 1.76 19.13
CA GLY A 97 -5.32 1.97 19.51
C GLY A 97 -6.29 1.61 18.37
N SER A 98 -7.20 2.52 18.02
CA SER A 98 -8.15 2.42 16.90
C SER A 98 -7.61 2.89 15.54
N SER A 99 -6.29 3.04 15.36
CA SER A 99 -5.72 3.71 14.17
C SER A 99 -6.09 3.07 12.83
N ILE A 100 -6.34 1.76 12.80
CA ILE A 100 -6.76 1.05 11.60
C ILE A 100 -8.25 1.31 11.35
N GLU A 101 -9.07 1.29 12.40
CA GLU A 101 -10.48 1.66 12.35
C GLU A 101 -10.65 3.11 11.89
N ASP A 102 -9.90 4.05 12.48
CA ASP A 102 -9.85 5.46 12.09
C ASP A 102 -9.42 5.65 10.62
N TYR A 103 -8.52 4.78 10.14
CA TYR A 103 -8.10 4.78 8.74
C TYR A 103 -9.25 4.29 7.83
N ILE A 104 -9.93 3.20 8.20
CA ILE A 104 -11.07 2.66 7.47
C ILE A 104 -12.19 3.71 7.36
N GLU A 105 -12.46 4.46 8.43
CA GLU A 105 -13.44 5.56 8.42
C GLU A 105 -13.06 6.70 7.44
N LYS A 106 -11.77 6.88 7.16
CA LYS A 106 -11.26 7.89 6.23
C LYS A 106 -11.09 7.37 4.81
N VAL A 107 -11.29 6.07 4.58
CA VAL A 107 -11.28 5.51 3.23
C VAL A 107 -12.48 6.09 2.47
N SER A 108 -12.20 6.65 1.31
CA SER A 108 -13.21 7.14 0.37
C SER A 108 -13.21 6.27 -0.89
N VAL A 109 -14.39 5.83 -1.30
CA VAL A 109 -14.58 5.07 -2.53
C VAL A 109 -15.20 5.98 -3.58
N LYS A 110 -14.52 6.14 -4.71
CA LYS A 110 -15.02 6.86 -5.88
C LYS A 110 -15.59 5.84 -6.86
N TYR A 111 -16.88 5.95 -7.13
CA TYR A 111 -17.58 5.15 -8.13
C TYR A 111 -17.49 5.85 -9.48
N ILE A 112 -16.89 5.19 -10.47
CA ILE A 112 -16.83 5.67 -11.84
C ILE A 112 -17.84 4.84 -12.63
N GLU A 113 -18.92 5.48 -13.07
CA GLU A 113 -19.81 4.89 -14.05
C GLU A 113 -19.05 4.73 -15.38
N PRO A 114 -19.18 3.59 -16.08
CA PRO A 114 -18.62 3.47 -17.41
C PRO A 114 -19.17 4.61 -18.27
N GLU A 115 -18.29 5.34 -18.95
CA GLU A 115 -18.74 6.25 -20.00
C GLU A 115 -19.63 5.42 -20.95
N PRO A 116 -20.83 5.90 -21.31
CA PRO A 116 -21.64 5.20 -22.29
C PRO A 116 -20.77 5.05 -23.54
N GLU A 117 -20.38 3.82 -23.86
CA GLU A 117 -19.68 3.50 -25.10
C GLU A 117 -20.46 4.19 -26.22
N CYS A 118 -19.85 5.21 -26.82
CA CYS A 118 -20.35 6.01 -27.95
C CYS A 118 -21.65 5.44 -28.50
N ASP A 119 -22.79 6.00 -28.04
CA ASP A 119 -24.14 5.61 -28.39
C ASP A 119 -24.17 5.14 -29.85
N GLN A 120 -24.19 3.82 -30.07
CA GLN A 120 -24.06 3.17 -31.38
C GLN A 120 -25.33 3.39 -32.24
N ARG A 121 -25.95 4.58 -32.15
CA ARG A 121 -27.18 4.91 -32.88
C ARG A 121 -26.94 5.25 -34.35
N PHE A 122 -25.70 5.51 -34.76
CA PHE A 122 -25.42 5.86 -36.16
C PHE A 122 -24.18 5.13 -36.71
N ILE A 123 -24.43 4.10 -37.52
CA ILE A 123 -23.44 3.31 -38.28
C ILE A 123 -22.44 4.22 -39.04
N PHE A 124 -22.87 5.41 -39.44
CA PHE A 124 -22.06 6.40 -40.15
C PHE A 124 -20.87 6.94 -39.33
N TYR A 125 -20.96 7.01 -38.00
CA TYR A 125 -19.88 7.52 -37.15
C TYR A 125 -18.71 6.53 -37.02
N ARG A 126 -19.01 5.22 -37.07
CA ARG A 126 -17.99 4.15 -37.02
C ARG A 126 -17.13 4.14 -38.29
N TRP A 127 -17.72 4.47 -39.43
CA TRP A 127 -17.00 4.68 -40.68
C TRP A 127 -16.15 5.95 -40.64
N PHE A 128 -16.70 7.06 -40.13
CA PHE A 128 -15.94 8.31 -40.00
C PHE A 128 -14.71 8.17 -39.08
N CYS A 129 -14.84 7.51 -37.93
CA CYS A 129 -13.70 7.29 -37.03
C CYS A 129 -12.60 6.40 -37.65
N ARG A 130 -12.98 5.38 -38.42
CA ARG A 130 -12.01 4.53 -39.14
C ARG A 130 -11.35 5.27 -40.31
N LEU A 131 -12.12 6.02 -41.08
CA LEU A 131 -11.60 6.83 -42.18
C LEU A 131 -10.64 7.89 -41.67
N TRP A 132 -10.97 8.52 -40.53
CA TRP A 132 -10.15 9.60 -39.98
C TRP A 132 -8.81 9.11 -39.42
N LYS A 133 -8.78 7.92 -38.81
CA LYS A 133 -7.52 7.25 -38.45
C LYS A 133 -6.66 6.92 -39.68
N TYR A 134 -7.28 6.49 -40.78
CA TYR A 134 -6.57 6.14 -42.01
C TYR A 134 -6.00 7.38 -42.72
N ILE A 135 -6.74 8.49 -42.76
CA ILE A 135 -6.24 9.75 -43.34
C ILE A 135 -5.09 10.32 -42.49
N ARG A 136 -5.20 10.25 -41.16
CA ARG A 136 -4.14 10.75 -40.27
C ARG A 136 -2.81 9.98 -40.41
N SER A 137 -2.85 8.69 -40.76
CA SER A 137 -1.63 7.92 -41.02
C SER A 137 -0.97 8.24 -42.37
N LEU A 138 -1.71 8.85 -43.31
CA LEU A 138 -1.17 9.24 -44.63
C LEU A 138 -0.46 10.60 -44.60
N PHE A 139 -0.75 11.44 -43.60
CA PHE A 139 -0.13 12.78 -43.45
C PHE A 139 1.02 12.81 -42.42
N ASN A 140 1.37 11.67 -41.81
CA ASN A 140 2.48 11.53 -40.85
C ASN A 140 3.69 10.76 -41.45
N SER A 141 3.86 10.73 -42.78
CA SER A 141 5.14 10.39 -43.43
C SER A 141 5.93 11.64 -43.78
#